data_AF-E7DPX2-F1
#
_entry.id   AF-E7DPX2-F1
#
_cell.length_a   1.000
_cell.length_b   1.000
_cell.length_c   1.000
_cell.angle_alpha   90.00
_cell.angle_beta   90.00
_cell.angle_gamma   90.00
#
_symmetry.space_group_name_H-M   'P 1'
#
loop_
_entity.id
_entity.type
_entity.pdbx_description
1 polymer ?
#
loop_
_entity_poly.entity_id
_entity_poly.type
_entity_poly.pdbx_seq_one_letter_code
_entity_poly.pdbx_strand_id
1 'polypeptide(L)'
;MSIQLTDSLKQLLKETVQQLKGVVKRKFIAQTVMALGQGGQSIAERELGWNRVTIGKGIKELNTGITCVDNYRGRGRYKAEAKLPNLLEDIKKLVDSQSQIDPSFKSQRLYTRLSASEVRKQLIEKFSYQDEELPTSETIRVKLNDLGYSLKRVAKIKPQKKFPKLMQSLSN
;
A
#
# COMPACT_ATOMS: atom_id res chain seq x y z
N MET A 1 33.14 -33.31 17.44
CA MET A 1 33.10 -32.47 18.67
C MET A 1 31.97 -31.47 18.50
N SER A 2 31.01 -31.45 19.41
CA SER A 2 29.96 -30.42 19.44
C SER A 2 30.54 -29.15 20.05
N ILE A 3 30.56 -28.06 19.28
CA ILE A 3 30.90 -26.73 19.82
C ILE A 3 29.79 -26.34 20.79
N GLN A 4 30.11 -26.21 22.07
CA GLN A 4 29.19 -25.72 23.10
C GLN A 4 29.24 -24.19 23.11
N LEU A 5 28.11 -23.54 22.82
CA LEU A 5 27.98 -22.08 22.90
C LEU A 5 27.70 -21.70 24.36
N THR A 6 28.58 -20.91 24.97
CA THR A 6 28.32 -20.29 26.29
C THR A 6 27.24 -19.22 26.17
N ASP A 7 26.49 -18.98 27.25
CA ASP A 7 25.37 -18.03 27.21
C ASP A 7 25.83 -16.58 26.94
N SER A 8 27.01 -16.21 27.45
CA SER A 8 27.64 -14.91 27.15
C SER A 8 27.91 -14.73 25.66
N LEU A 9 28.40 -15.78 24.99
CA LEU A 9 28.67 -15.76 23.55
C LEU A 9 27.37 -15.72 22.74
N LYS A 10 26.33 -16.47 23.15
CA LYS A 10 25.01 -16.40 22.50
C LYS A 10 24.46 -14.97 22.55
N GLN A 11 24.57 -14.31 23.70
CA GLN A 11 24.10 -12.94 23.88
C GLN A 11 24.86 -11.96 22.98
N LEU A 12 26.19 -12.02 22.97
CA LEU A 12 27.03 -11.19 22.11
C LEU A 12 26.68 -11.34 20.62
N LEU A 13 26.52 -12.58 20.15
CA LEU A 13 26.17 -12.87 18.76
C LEU A 13 24.77 -12.31 18.39
N LYS A 14 23.80 -12.42 19.29
CA LYS A 14 22.45 -11.86 19.11
C LYS A 14 22.48 -10.34 19.03
N GLU A 15 23.19 -9.67 19.93
CA GLU A 15 23.34 -8.22 19.95
C GLU A 15 24.02 -7.70 18.68
N THR A 16 25.11 -8.37 18.26
CA THR A 16 25.81 -8.03 17.02
C THR A 16 24.86 -8.10 15.82
N VAL A 17 24.07 -9.16 15.71
CA VAL A 17 23.09 -9.33 14.62
C VAL A 17 21.95 -8.29 14.66
N GLN A 18 21.61 -7.76 15.83
CA GLN A 18 20.64 -6.67 15.94
C GLN A 18 21.20 -5.33 15.44
N GLN A 19 22.50 -5.08 15.64
CA GLN A 19 23.16 -3.87 15.17
C GLN A 19 23.40 -3.87 13.65
N LEU A 20 23.66 -5.05 13.06
CA LEU A 20 23.89 -5.20 11.63
C LEU A 20 22.57 -5.17 10.82
N LYS A 21 22.64 -4.68 9.58
CA LYS A 21 21.49 -4.62 8.66
C LYS A 21 21.80 -5.22 7.29
N GLY A 22 20.75 -5.66 6.60
CA GLY A 22 20.80 -6.07 5.19
C GLY A 22 21.84 -7.16 4.90
N VAL A 23 22.69 -6.91 3.91
CA VAL A 23 23.72 -7.83 3.40
C VAL A 23 24.78 -8.13 4.46
N VAL A 24 25.22 -7.11 5.21
CA VAL A 24 26.25 -7.25 6.24
C VAL A 24 25.81 -8.21 7.34
N LYS A 25 24.54 -8.09 7.77
CA LYS A 25 23.92 -9.02 8.73
C LYS A 25 23.93 -10.46 8.22
N ARG A 26 23.54 -10.68 6.95
CA ARG A 26 23.52 -12.02 6.35
C ARG A 26 24.91 -12.62 6.22
N LYS A 27 25.89 -11.80 5.82
CA LYS A 27 27.30 -12.21 5.73
C LYS A 27 27.85 -12.63 7.09
N PHE A 28 27.61 -11.83 8.13
CA PHE A 28 28.03 -12.17 9.49
C PHE A 28 27.42 -13.50 9.96
N ILE A 29 26.09 -13.64 9.84
CA ILE A 29 25.37 -14.87 10.20
C ILE A 29 25.96 -16.08 9.47
N ALA A 30 26.20 -15.97 8.16
CA ALA A 30 26.76 -17.04 7.36
C ALA A 30 28.18 -17.42 7.80
N GLN A 31 29.04 -16.42 8.04
CA GLN A 31 30.41 -16.64 8.53
C GLN A 31 30.40 -17.35 9.89
N THR A 32 29.54 -16.91 10.82
CA THR A 32 29.40 -17.55 12.14
C THR A 32 28.94 -19.00 11.99
N VAL A 33 27.94 -19.26 11.15
CA VAL A 33 27.43 -20.63 10.94
C VAL A 33 28.45 -21.55 10.27
N MET A 34 29.23 -21.04 9.32
CA MET A 34 30.33 -21.80 8.71
C MET A 34 31.43 -22.13 9.73
N ALA A 35 31.75 -21.19 10.63
CA ALA A 35 32.70 -21.43 11.72
C ALA A 35 32.20 -22.47 12.75
N LEU A 36 30.88 -22.59 12.95
CA LEU A 36 30.29 -23.64 13.79
C LEU A 36 30.37 -25.04 13.16
N GLY A 37 30.69 -25.14 11.86
CA GLY A 37 30.89 -26.41 11.17
C GLY A 37 29.60 -27.20 10.91
N GLN A 38 29.74 -28.53 10.83
CA GLN A 38 28.63 -29.41 10.49
C GLN A 38 27.51 -29.32 11.54
N GLY A 39 26.27 -29.12 11.07
CA GLY A 39 25.12 -28.91 11.95
C GLY A 39 24.98 -27.47 12.48
N GLY A 40 25.87 -26.55 12.08
CA GLY A 40 25.86 -25.15 12.53
C GLY A 40 24.53 -24.42 12.25
N GLN A 41 23.82 -24.76 11.17
CA GLN A 41 22.49 -24.18 10.89
C GLN A 41 21.45 -24.57 11.95
N SER A 42 21.43 -25.84 12.34
CA SER A 42 20.52 -26.35 13.36
C SER A 42 20.85 -25.78 14.74
N ILE A 43 22.14 -25.63 15.06
CA ILE A 43 22.59 -25.01 16.31
C ILE A 43 22.21 -23.53 16.34
N ALA A 44 22.46 -22.78 15.26
CA ALA A 44 22.13 -21.36 15.20
C ALA A 44 20.62 -21.09 15.27
N GLU A 45 19.78 -21.96 14.70
CA GLU A 45 18.34 -21.84 14.87
C GLU A 45 17.92 -22.10 16.32
N ARG A 46 18.40 -23.21 16.92
CA ARG A 46 18.00 -23.61 18.27
C ARG A 46 18.49 -22.65 19.36
N GLU A 47 19.76 -22.25 19.30
CA GLU A 47 20.41 -21.48 20.36
C GLU A 47 20.29 -19.96 20.13
N LEU A 48 20.39 -19.54 18.86
CA LEU A 48 20.43 -18.12 18.49
C LEU A 48 19.10 -17.60 17.93
N GLY A 49 18.16 -18.48 17.59
CA GLY A 49 16.86 -18.11 17.01
C GLY A 49 16.98 -17.59 15.58
N TRP A 50 18.07 -17.91 14.88
CA TRP A 50 18.31 -17.40 13.53
C TRP A 50 17.57 -18.23 12.48
N ASN A 51 16.89 -17.55 11.55
CA ASN A 51 16.10 -18.20 10.51
C ASN A 51 17.01 -18.90 9.47
N ARG A 52 16.81 -20.22 9.27
CA ARG A 52 17.56 -21.05 8.31
C ARG A 52 17.55 -20.54 6.88
N VAL A 53 16.48 -19.90 6.42
CA VAL A 53 16.40 -19.29 5.08
C VAL A 53 17.38 -18.13 4.95
N THR A 54 17.50 -17.30 6.00
CA THR A 54 18.46 -16.17 6.02
C THR A 54 19.90 -16.69 6.05
N ILE A 55 20.15 -17.72 6.86
CA ILE A 55 21.45 -18.41 6.91
C ILE A 55 21.80 -18.99 5.54
N GLY A 56 20.89 -19.73 4.91
CA GLY A 56 21.09 -20.33 3.59
C GLY A 56 21.34 -19.30 2.49
N LYS A 57 20.62 -18.17 2.50
CA LYS A 57 20.86 -17.05 1.58
C LYS A 57 22.27 -16.48 1.79
N GLY A 58 22.66 -16.21 3.04
CA GLY A 58 23.99 -15.68 3.36
C GLY A 58 25.13 -16.63 2.98
N ILE A 59 24.97 -17.94 3.18
CA ILE A 59 25.98 -18.94 2.79
C ILE A 59 26.14 -18.98 1.26
N LYS A 60 25.04 -18.94 0.50
CA LYS A 60 25.10 -18.87 -0.97
C LYS A 60 25.79 -17.59 -1.44
N GLU A 61 25.46 -16.45 -0.85
CA GLU A 61 26.10 -15.16 -1.14
C GLU A 61 27.62 -15.21 -0.85
N LEU A 62 28.02 -15.85 0.26
CA LEU A 62 29.42 -16.01 0.65
C LEU A 62 30.18 -16.92 -0.33
N ASN A 63 29.61 -18.08 -0.67
CA ASN A 63 30.24 -19.05 -1.55
C ASN A 63 30.38 -18.55 -3.00
N THR A 64 29.41 -17.78 -3.49
CA THR A 64 29.41 -17.26 -4.87
C THR A 64 30.11 -15.90 -4.99
N GLY A 65 30.31 -15.18 -3.89
CA GLY A 65 30.78 -13.80 -3.90
C GLY A 65 29.74 -12.79 -4.41
N ILE A 66 28.52 -13.24 -4.76
CA ILE A 66 27.46 -12.41 -5.34
C ILE A 66 26.49 -12.00 -4.24
N THR A 67 26.22 -10.70 -4.14
CA THR A 67 25.19 -10.18 -3.22
C THR A 67 23.80 -10.30 -3.85
N CYS A 68 22.90 -11.07 -3.23
CA CYS A 68 21.53 -11.17 -3.72
C CYS A 68 20.72 -9.91 -3.33
N VAL A 69 20.27 -9.18 -4.35
CA VAL A 69 19.35 -8.05 -4.19
C VAL A 69 17.92 -8.52 -4.43
N ASP A 70 17.03 -8.24 -3.48
CA ASP A 70 15.63 -8.59 -3.62
C ASP A 70 14.93 -7.68 -4.65
N ASN A 71 14.36 -8.27 -5.71
CA ASN A 71 13.62 -7.52 -6.72
C ASN A 71 12.18 -7.23 -6.24
N TYR A 72 12.02 -6.40 -5.21
CA TYR A 72 10.70 -6.01 -4.71
C TYR A 72 9.86 -5.29 -5.77
N ARG A 73 10.51 -4.50 -6.63
CA ARG A 73 9.85 -3.73 -7.71
C ARG A 73 9.24 -4.60 -8.79
N GLY A 74 9.79 -5.79 -9.02
CA GLY A 74 9.25 -6.77 -9.96
C GLY A 74 8.15 -7.68 -9.37
N ARG A 75 7.80 -7.51 -8.09
CA ARG A 75 6.72 -8.29 -7.45
C ARG A 75 5.38 -7.56 -7.60
N GLY A 76 4.30 -8.35 -7.65
CA GLY A 76 2.93 -7.85 -7.62
C GLY A 76 2.30 -7.69 -9.01
N ARG A 77 1.04 -7.25 -9.03
CA ARG A 77 0.31 -6.95 -10.27
C ARG A 77 0.65 -5.55 -10.74
N TYR A 78 0.86 -5.39 -12.05
CA TYR A 78 0.96 -4.07 -12.67
C TYR A 78 -0.32 -3.26 -12.44
N LYS A 79 -0.17 -1.93 -12.37
CA LYS A 79 -1.32 -1.03 -12.26
C LYS A 79 -2.18 -1.12 -13.53
N ALA A 80 -3.47 -0.78 -13.42
CA ALA A 80 -4.41 -0.84 -14.53
C ALA A 80 -3.95 0.01 -15.74
N GLU A 81 -3.31 1.14 -15.47
CA GLU A 81 -2.77 2.06 -16.48
C GLU A 81 -1.66 1.46 -17.33
N ALA A 82 -0.96 0.45 -16.83
CA ALA A 82 0.05 -0.26 -17.62
C ALA A 82 -0.58 -1.06 -18.77
N LYS A 83 -1.85 -1.47 -18.62
CA LYS A 83 -2.62 -2.16 -19.67
C LYS A 83 -3.49 -1.18 -20.45
N LEU A 84 -4.08 -0.21 -19.75
CA LEU A 84 -5.02 0.78 -20.29
C LEU A 84 -4.43 2.19 -20.11
N PRO A 85 -3.52 2.64 -21.00
CA PRO A 85 -2.79 3.89 -20.82
C PRO A 85 -3.70 5.12 -20.73
N ASN A 86 -4.82 5.11 -21.46
CA ASN A 86 -5.76 6.24 -21.52
C ASN A 86 -6.80 6.24 -20.38
N LEU A 87 -6.81 5.21 -19.53
CA LEU A 87 -7.86 5.01 -18.52
C LEU A 87 -7.98 6.22 -17.57
N LEU A 88 -6.86 6.78 -17.12
CA LEU A 88 -6.90 7.93 -16.19
C LEU A 88 -7.42 9.19 -16.86
N GLU A 89 -7.04 9.43 -18.12
CA GLU A 89 -7.50 10.59 -18.87
C GLU A 89 -9.01 10.50 -19.14
N ASP A 90 -9.51 9.31 -19.48
CA ASP A 90 -10.92 9.10 -19.77
C ASP A 90 -11.77 9.18 -18.49
N ILE A 91 -11.28 8.63 -17.37
CA ILE A 91 -11.91 8.85 -16.05
C ILE A 91 -11.98 10.35 -15.74
N LYS A 92 -10.87 11.07 -15.96
CA LYS A 92 -10.82 12.51 -15.70
C LYS A 92 -11.82 13.29 -16.56
N LYS A 93 -11.85 13.06 -17.88
CA LYS A 93 -12.82 13.69 -18.81
C LYS A 93 -14.27 13.47 -18.37
N LEU A 94 -14.58 12.26 -17.91
CA LEU A 94 -15.92 11.87 -17.48
C LEU A 94 -16.32 12.58 -16.18
N VAL A 95 -15.39 12.65 -15.23
CA VAL A 95 -15.65 13.10 -13.87
C VAL A 95 -15.49 14.62 -13.69
N ASP A 96 -14.60 15.27 -14.44
CA ASP A 96 -14.31 16.70 -14.30
C ASP A 96 -15.57 17.55 -14.45
N SER A 97 -16.39 17.27 -15.48
CA SER A 97 -17.65 17.99 -15.73
C SER A 97 -18.70 17.84 -14.62
N GLN A 98 -18.55 16.83 -13.77
CA GLN A 98 -19.48 16.53 -12.67
C GLN A 98 -18.86 16.74 -11.28
N SER A 99 -17.65 17.27 -11.24
CA SER A 99 -16.92 17.57 -10.01
C SER A 99 -17.25 18.98 -9.52
N GLN A 100 -17.29 19.15 -8.21
CA GLN A 100 -17.53 20.42 -7.54
C GLN A 100 -16.51 20.59 -6.43
N ILE A 101 -15.96 21.80 -6.28
CA ILE A 101 -15.09 22.15 -5.15
C ILE A 101 -15.90 22.06 -3.85
N ASP A 102 -15.22 21.76 -2.74
CA ASP A 102 -15.83 21.78 -1.42
C ASP A 102 -16.62 23.09 -1.17
N PRO A 103 -17.94 23.01 -0.95
CA PRO A 103 -18.78 24.20 -0.75
C PRO A 103 -18.38 25.06 0.46
N SER A 104 -17.65 24.48 1.43
CA SER A 104 -17.16 25.23 2.58
C SER A 104 -15.97 26.14 2.24
N PHE A 105 -15.35 25.93 1.07
CA PHE A 105 -14.09 26.56 0.63
C PHE A 105 -12.92 26.44 1.63
N LYS A 106 -13.04 25.56 2.64
CA LYS A 106 -11.97 25.27 3.60
C LYS A 106 -10.95 24.28 3.04
N SER A 107 -11.29 23.57 1.96
CA SER A 107 -10.43 22.58 1.33
C SER A 107 -10.51 22.65 -0.18
N GLN A 108 -9.45 22.23 -0.86
CA GLN A 108 -9.39 22.10 -2.32
C GLN A 108 -9.92 20.74 -2.81
N ARG A 109 -10.70 20.03 -1.99
CA ARG A 109 -11.22 18.71 -2.34
C ARG A 109 -12.24 18.83 -3.46
N LEU A 110 -12.13 17.96 -4.46
CA LEU A 110 -13.08 17.84 -5.56
C LEU A 110 -14.08 16.73 -5.23
N TYR A 111 -15.33 17.10 -5.07
CA TYR A 111 -16.42 16.20 -4.82
C TYR A 111 -17.13 15.80 -6.11
N THR A 112 -17.37 14.52 -6.27
CA THR A 112 -18.03 13.96 -7.45
C THR A 112 -19.35 13.32 -7.05
N ARG A 113 -20.30 13.35 -7.98
CA ARG A 113 -21.63 12.74 -7.82
C ARG A 113 -21.68 11.30 -8.29
N LEU A 114 -20.71 10.88 -9.10
CA LEU A 114 -20.65 9.56 -9.71
C LEU A 114 -19.96 8.58 -8.77
N SER A 115 -20.61 7.45 -8.51
CA SER A 115 -19.98 6.31 -7.85
C SER A 115 -18.97 5.65 -8.77
N ALA A 116 -18.00 4.91 -8.22
CA ALA A 116 -17.04 4.18 -9.03
C ALA A 116 -17.70 3.12 -9.94
N SER A 117 -18.81 2.52 -9.50
CA SER A 117 -19.62 1.62 -10.33
C SER A 117 -20.28 2.32 -11.53
N GLU A 118 -20.68 3.57 -11.35
CA GLU A 118 -21.29 4.38 -12.41
C GLU A 118 -20.23 4.88 -13.40
N VAL A 119 -19.06 5.29 -12.89
CA VAL A 119 -17.90 5.61 -13.73
C VAL A 119 -17.52 4.42 -14.59
N ARG A 120 -17.50 3.20 -14.02
CA ARG A 120 -17.27 1.94 -14.76
C ARG A 120 -18.23 1.77 -15.94
N LYS A 121 -19.54 1.94 -15.70
CA LYS A 121 -20.56 1.81 -16.75
C LYS A 121 -20.38 2.86 -17.84
N GLN A 122 -20.15 4.11 -17.46
CA GLN A 122 -19.97 5.20 -18.42
C GLN A 122 -18.68 5.08 -19.23
N LEU A 123 -17.63 4.45 -18.69
CA LEU A 123 -16.43 4.11 -19.47
C LEU A 123 -16.77 3.12 -20.60
N ILE A 124 -17.59 2.11 -20.31
CA ILE A 124 -18.05 1.15 -21.33
C ILE A 124 -18.94 1.85 -22.37
N GLU A 125 -19.91 2.65 -21.92
CA GLU A 125 -20.88 3.30 -22.80
C GLU A 125 -20.28 4.41 -23.68
N LYS A 126 -19.40 5.25 -23.13
CA LYS A 126 -18.90 6.46 -23.83
C LYS A 126 -17.53 6.29 -24.47
N PHE A 127 -16.71 5.39 -23.94
CA PHE A 127 -15.34 5.16 -24.40
C PHE A 127 -15.13 3.74 -24.95
N SER A 128 -16.21 2.94 -25.06
CA SER A 128 -16.23 1.62 -25.71
C SER A 128 -15.22 0.61 -25.14
N TYR A 129 -14.89 0.72 -23.86
CA TYR A 129 -14.09 -0.28 -23.14
C TYR A 129 -14.84 -1.62 -23.05
N GLN A 130 -14.13 -2.74 -23.15
CA GLN A 130 -14.69 -4.07 -22.91
C GLN A 130 -14.84 -4.32 -21.41
N ASP A 131 -15.89 -5.05 -21.00
CA ASP A 131 -16.21 -5.29 -19.59
C ASP A 131 -15.11 -6.10 -18.90
N GLU A 132 -14.54 -7.07 -19.64
CA GLU A 132 -13.50 -8.01 -19.19
C GLU A 132 -12.14 -7.34 -19.01
N GLU A 133 -11.85 -6.30 -19.80
CA GLU A 133 -10.59 -5.57 -19.74
C GLU A 133 -10.60 -4.49 -18.65
N LEU A 134 -11.79 -3.96 -18.35
CA LEU A 134 -11.94 -2.89 -17.39
C LEU A 134 -11.73 -3.40 -15.96
N PRO A 135 -10.91 -2.73 -15.14
CA PRO A 135 -10.75 -3.14 -13.75
C PRO A 135 -12.05 -3.03 -12.94
N THR A 136 -12.05 -3.68 -11.77
CA THR A 136 -13.20 -3.68 -10.87
C THR A 136 -13.55 -2.28 -10.36
N SER A 137 -14.79 -2.09 -9.91
CA SER A 137 -15.27 -0.83 -9.32
C SER A 137 -14.38 -0.34 -8.18
N GLU A 138 -13.85 -1.23 -7.34
CA GLU A 138 -12.91 -0.85 -6.27
C GLU A 138 -11.58 -0.30 -6.80
N THR A 139 -11.07 -0.87 -7.89
CA THR A 139 -9.86 -0.34 -8.53
C THR A 139 -10.13 1.05 -9.09
N ILE A 140 -11.29 1.26 -9.74
CA ILE A 140 -11.71 2.57 -10.24
C ILE A 140 -11.89 3.56 -9.08
N ARG A 141 -12.43 3.14 -7.94
CA ARG A 141 -12.52 3.98 -6.72
C ARG A 141 -11.14 4.42 -6.25
N VAL A 142 -10.17 3.52 -6.23
CA VAL A 142 -8.78 3.87 -5.91
C VAL A 142 -8.22 4.88 -6.91
N LYS A 143 -8.46 4.69 -8.21
CA LYS A 143 -8.03 5.66 -9.24
C LYS A 143 -8.68 7.03 -9.10
N LEU A 144 -9.96 7.09 -8.76
CA LEU A 144 -10.65 8.34 -8.47
C LEU A 144 -10.00 9.08 -7.28
N ASN A 145 -9.68 8.34 -6.21
CA ASN A 145 -8.99 8.92 -5.05
C ASN A 145 -7.58 9.40 -5.40
N ASP A 146 -6.83 8.62 -6.19
CA ASP A 146 -5.48 8.98 -6.66
C ASP A 146 -5.51 10.27 -7.51
N LEU A 147 -6.58 10.47 -8.29
CA LEU A 147 -6.83 11.70 -9.05
C LEU A 147 -7.36 12.86 -8.19
N GLY A 148 -7.59 12.65 -6.90
CA GLY A 148 -8.05 13.69 -5.97
C GLY A 148 -9.57 13.87 -5.89
N TYR A 149 -10.34 12.97 -6.50
CA TYR A 149 -11.80 12.99 -6.42
C TYR A 149 -12.31 12.25 -5.20
N SER A 150 -13.35 12.79 -4.57
CA SER A 150 -14.04 12.18 -3.44
C SER A 150 -15.54 12.08 -3.72
N LEU A 151 -16.14 10.94 -3.41
CA LEU A 151 -17.59 10.79 -3.54
C LEU A 151 -18.30 11.62 -2.46
N LYS A 152 -19.25 12.48 -2.85
CA LYS A 152 -20.14 13.17 -1.90
C LYS A 152 -21.56 13.15 -2.43
N ARG A 153 -22.48 12.75 -1.58
CA ARG A 153 -23.91 12.88 -1.89
C ARG A 153 -24.28 14.35 -1.86
N VAL A 154 -24.98 14.80 -2.89
CA VAL A 154 -25.58 16.14 -2.91
C VAL A 154 -26.67 16.18 -1.85
N ALA A 155 -26.46 16.99 -0.81
CA ALA A 155 -27.53 17.30 0.14
C ALA A 155 -28.55 18.20 -0.57
N LYS A 156 -29.81 17.77 -0.62
CA LYS A 156 -30.89 18.67 -1.03
C LYS A 156 -31.01 19.80 0.00
N ILE A 157 -31.17 21.04 -0.47
CA ILE A 157 -31.49 22.17 0.40
C ILE A 157 -32.83 21.87 1.07
N LYS A 158 -32.87 21.92 2.41
CA LYS A 158 -34.13 21.89 3.14
C LYS A 158 -34.81 23.26 2.95
N PRO A 159 -36.03 23.34 2.39
CA PRO A 159 -36.70 24.61 2.19
C PRO A 159 -36.90 25.30 3.55
N GLN A 160 -36.57 26.59 3.63
CA GLN A 160 -36.84 27.38 4.82
C GLN A 160 -38.35 27.54 4.96
N LYS A 161 -38.95 26.88 5.95
CA LYS A 161 -40.37 27.00 6.25
C LYS A 161 -40.61 28.40 6.82
N LYS A 162 -41.47 29.20 6.18
CA LYS A 162 -41.89 30.49 6.72
C LYS A 162 -42.70 30.23 8.00
N PHE A 163 -42.21 30.72 9.14
CA PHE A 163 -42.98 30.72 10.37
C PHE A 163 -43.93 31.95 10.37
N PRO A 164 -45.16 31.82 10.88
CA PRO A 164 -46.04 32.97 11.06
C PRO A 164 -45.35 33.96 12.02
N LYS A 165 -45.26 35.23 11.61
CA LYS A 165 -44.75 36.30 12.47
C LYS A 165 -45.77 36.55 13.58
N LEU A 166 -45.33 36.65 14.83
CA LEU A 166 -46.20 37.09 15.93
C LEU A 166 -46.71 38.50 15.63
N MET A 167 -48.04 38.68 15.63
CA MET A 167 -48.64 40.01 15.60
C MET A 167 -48.23 40.76 16.86
N GLN A 168 -47.69 41.96 16.69
CA GLN A 168 -47.46 42.86 17.81
C GLN A 168 -48.82 43.34 18.32
N SER A 169 -49.17 42.99 19.56
CA SER A 169 -50.31 43.58 20.24
C SER A 169 -49.99 45.02 20.60
N LEU A 170 -50.90 45.95 20.31
CA LEU A 170 -50.83 47.32 20.80
C LEU A 170 -50.89 47.27 22.34
N SER A 171 -49.83 47.73 22.99
CA SER A 171 -49.86 48.02 24.43
C SER A 171 -50.65 49.31 24.63
N ASN A 172 -51.76 49.22 25.37
CA ASN A 172 -52.50 50.38 25.87
C ASN A 172 -51.74 51.08 26.99
#